data_AF-A0A822CFY5-F1
#
_entry.id   AF-A0A822CFY5-F1
#
_cell.length_a   1.000
_cell.length_b   1.000
_cell.length_c   1.000
_cell.angle_alpha   90.00
_cell.angle_beta   90.00
_cell.angle_gamma   90.00
#
_symmetry.space_group_name_H-M   'P 1'
#
loop_
_entity.id
_entity.type
_entity.pdbx_description
1 polymer ?
#
loop_
_entity_poly.entity_id
_entity_poly.type
_entity_poly.pdbx_seq_one_letter_code
_entity_poly.pdbx_strand_id
1 'polypeptide(L)'
;MDSIIVERETTVQSCLRYMKEHRYEPETFLPLDYIKVSPINEQLRELQDPKNVKLVLDVIKYDRQYYKALLYACGNALVCDNDDDARRL
;
A
#
# COMPACT_ATOMS: atom_id res chain seq x y z
N MET A 1 -10.50 3.50 0.12
CA MET A 1 -9.53 2.39 0.29
C MET A 1 -10.04 1.22 -0.54
N ASP A 2 -10.22 1.43 -1.84
CA ASP A 2 -11.17 0.63 -2.62
C ASP A 2 -10.50 -0.02 -3.84
N SER A 3 -9.17 -0.09 -3.83
CA SER A 3 -8.41 -0.70 -4.92
C SER A 3 -8.50 -2.22 -4.87
N ILE A 4 -8.73 -2.84 -6.04
CA ILE A 4 -8.86 -4.28 -6.21
C ILE A 4 -7.49 -4.89 -6.49
N ILE A 5 -6.99 -5.72 -5.58
CA ILE A 5 -5.72 -6.44 -5.76
C ILE A 5 -5.96 -7.68 -6.63
N VAL A 6 -5.13 -7.86 -7.66
CA VAL A 6 -5.14 -9.05 -8.51
C VAL A 6 -3.75 -9.65 -8.65
N GLU A 7 -3.65 -10.94 -8.95
CA GLU A 7 -2.35 -11.61 -9.07
C GLU A 7 -1.57 -11.08 -10.29
N ARG A 8 -2.24 -10.94 -11.44
CA ARG A 8 -1.61 -10.67 -12.73
C ARG A 8 -2.21 -9.49 -13.49
N GLU A 9 -1.37 -8.80 -14.24
CA GLU A 9 -1.79 -7.73 -15.15
C GLU A 9 -2.77 -8.22 -16.23
N THR A 10 -2.63 -9.47 -16.70
CA THR A 10 -3.58 -10.08 -17.65
C THR A 10 -5.00 -10.22 -17.09
N THR A 11 -5.14 -10.42 -15.78
CA THR A 11 -6.44 -10.43 -15.09
C THR A 11 -7.07 -9.05 -15.13
N VAL A 12 -6.28 -7.97 -14.94
CA VAL A 12 -6.77 -6.59 -15.05
C VAL A 12 -7.37 -6.33 -16.43
N GLN A 13 -6.69 -6.73 -17.50
CA GLN A 13 -7.18 -6.54 -18.87
C GLN A 13 -8.53 -7.23 -19.11
N SER A 14 -8.71 -8.42 -18.53
CA SER A 14 -9.96 -9.18 -18.62
C SER A 14 -11.08 -8.51 -17.83
N CYS A 15 -10.80 -8.05 -16.61
CA CYS A 15 -11.76 -7.29 -15.79
C CYS A 15 -12.19 -5.98 -16.47
N LEU A 16 -11.23 -5.19 -16.97
CA LEU A 16 -11.52 -3.93 -17.66
C LEU A 16 -12.37 -4.13 -18.91
N ARG A 17 -12.13 -5.20 -19.68
CA ARG A 17 -12.96 -5.54 -20.84
C ARG A 17 -14.39 -5.84 -20.42
N TYR A 18 -14.56 -6.74 -19.45
CA TYR A 18 -15.87 -7.12 -18.93
C TYR A 18 -16.65 -5.91 -18.41
N MET A 19 -15.98 -5.03 -17.67
CA MET A 19 -16.61 -3.81 -17.12
C MET A 19 -17.07 -2.85 -18.21
N LYS A 20 -16.26 -2.66 -19.25
CA LYS A 20 -16.63 -1.80 -20.39
C LYS A 20 -17.83 -2.36 -21.17
N GLU A 21 -17.87 -3.66 -21.41
CA GLU A 21 -18.99 -4.33 -22.10
C GLU A 21 -20.32 -4.11 -21.36
N HIS A 22 -20.29 -4.12 -20.03
CA HIS A 22 -21.47 -3.96 -19.18
C HIS A 22 -21.72 -2.51 -18.73
N ARG A 23 -20.87 -1.56 -19.16
CA ARG A 23 -20.93 -0.14 -18.79
C ARG A 23 -20.90 0.11 -17.27
N TYR A 24 -20.11 -0.69 -16.56
CA TYR A 24 -19.84 -0.43 -15.14
C TYR A 24 -18.90 0.76 -14.98
N GLU A 25 -18.97 1.39 -13.80
CA GLU A 25 -18.08 2.48 -13.41
C GLU A 25 -16.61 2.01 -13.35
N PRO A 26 -15.62 2.89 -13.61
CA PRO A 26 -14.21 2.53 -13.54
C PRO A 26 -13.79 2.13 -12.11
N GLU A 27 -12.90 1.13 -12.01
CA GLU A 27 -12.30 0.68 -10.76
C GLU A 27 -10.77 0.75 -10.83
N THR A 28 -10.12 0.83 -9.67
CA THR A 28 -8.65 0.83 -9.57
C THR A 28 -8.13 -0.57 -9.27
N PHE A 29 -7.25 -1.09 -10.12
CA PHE A 29 -6.65 -2.41 -9.94
C PHE A 29 -5.16 -2.33 -9.60
N LEU A 30 -4.71 -3.22 -8.71
CA LEU A 30 -3.32 -3.37 -8.29
C LEU A 30 -2.81 -4.78 -8.64
N PRO A 31 -2.18 -4.97 -9.81
CA PRO A 31 -1.60 -6.26 -10.21
C PRO A 31 -0.29 -6.53 -9.46
N LEU A 32 -0.22 -7.60 -8.65
CA LEU A 32 0.94 -7.91 -7.80
C LEU A 32 2.21 -8.28 -8.59
N ASP A 33 2.07 -8.87 -9.77
CA ASP A 33 3.19 -9.21 -10.66
C ASP A 33 3.84 -7.97 -11.30
N TYR A 34 3.06 -6.93 -11.56
CA TYR A 34 3.48 -5.76 -12.33
C TYR A 34 3.69 -4.48 -11.50
N ILE A 35 3.01 -4.35 -10.34
CA ILE A 35 3.05 -3.15 -9.52
C ILE A 35 4.50 -2.79 -9.12
N LYS A 36 4.87 -1.54 -9.41
CA LYS A 36 6.17 -0.99 -9.05
C LYS A 36 6.08 -0.36 -7.67
N VAL A 37 7.01 -0.74 -6.80
CA VAL A 37 7.10 -0.24 -5.43
C VAL A 37 8.52 0.20 -5.13
N SER A 38 8.64 1.29 -4.37
CA SER A 38 9.91 1.71 -3.79
C SER A 38 10.18 0.88 -2.54
N PRO A 39 11.43 0.46 -2.30
CA PRO A 39 11.79 -0.18 -1.04
C PRO A 39 11.52 0.73 0.17
N ILE A 40 11.28 0.11 1.31
CA ILE A 40 11.17 0.80 2.59
C ILE A 40 12.53 1.38 2.95
N ASN A 41 12.53 2.58 3.52
CA ASN A 41 13.71 3.08 4.22
C ASN A 41 13.78 2.46 5.62
N GLU A 42 14.62 1.44 5.76
CA GLU A 42 14.84 0.71 7.01
C GLU A 42 15.29 1.61 8.17
N GLN A 43 15.96 2.73 7.89
CA GLN A 43 16.38 3.69 8.91
C GLN A 43 15.21 4.30 9.68
N LEU A 44 14.01 4.32 9.08
CA LEU A 44 12.80 4.84 9.73
C LEU A 44 12.32 3.93 10.88
N ARG A 45 12.73 2.66 10.92
CA ARG A 45 12.47 1.76 12.06
C ARG A 45 13.39 2.02 13.25
N GLU A 46 14.47 2.75 13.04
CA GLU A 46 15.47 3.06 14.07
C GLU A 46 15.17 4.38 14.80
N LEU A 47 14.12 5.11 14.41
CA LEU A 47 13.71 6.36 15.07
C LEU A 47 13.37 6.10 16.54
N GLN A 48 14.06 6.82 17.44
CA GLN A 48 13.86 6.72 18.89
C GLN A 48 13.18 7.95 19.50
N ASP A 49 13.24 9.10 18.81
CA ASP A 49 12.60 10.35 19.18
C ASP A 49 11.94 10.96 17.93
N PRO A 50 10.62 11.21 17.91
CA PRO A 50 9.65 10.94 18.97
C PRO A 50 9.49 9.46 19.35
N LYS A 51 8.99 9.21 20.56
CA LYS A 51 8.74 7.84 21.05
C LYS A 51 7.59 7.19 20.27
N ASN A 52 7.62 5.86 20.20
CA ASN A 52 6.56 5.02 19.61
C ASN A 52 6.22 5.34 18.13
N VAL A 53 7.17 5.89 17.38
CA VAL A 53 7.05 6.06 15.94
C VAL A 53 7.33 4.73 15.24
N LYS A 54 6.45 4.32 14.31
CA LYS A 54 6.61 3.07 13.54
C LYS A 54 6.19 3.28 12.10
N LEU A 55 6.73 2.47 11.19
CA LEU A 55 6.18 2.37 9.84
C LEU A 55 4.76 1.81 9.90
N VAL A 56 3.86 2.40 9.12
CA VAL A 56 2.47 1.93 9.00
C VAL A 56 2.43 0.46 8.55
N LEU A 57 3.38 0.04 7.70
CA LEU A 57 3.46 -1.34 7.24
C LEU A 57 3.69 -2.34 8.38
N ASP A 58 4.36 -1.94 9.45
CA ASP A 58 4.72 -2.83 10.57
C ASP A 58 3.57 -3.00 11.57
N VAL A 59 2.54 -2.15 11.51
CA VAL A 59 1.37 -2.20 12.39
C VAL A 59 0.14 -2.80 11.72
N ILE A 60 0.20 -3.09 10.42
CA ILE A 60 -0.86 -3.79 9.67
C ILE A 60 -0.55 -5.28 9.64
N LYS A 61 -1.54 -6.11 9.97
CA LYS A 61 -1.44 -7.58 9.80
C LYS A 61 -1.96 -7.97 8.41
N TYR A 62 -1.14 -8.68 7.63
CA TYR A 62 -1.47 -9.12 6.28
C TYR A 62 -0.68 -10.37 5.88
N ASP A 63 -1.15 -11.07 4.84
CA ASP A 63 -0.40 -12.17 4.25
C ASP A 63 0.73 -11.66 3.36
N ARG A 64 1.89 -12.29 3.45
CA ARG A 64 3.13 -11.88 2.75
C ARG A 64 2.96 -11.68 1.25
N GLN A 65 2.03 -12.40 0.60
CA GLN A 65 1.72 -12.23 -0.81
C GLN A 65 1.24 -10.82 -1.18
N TYR A 66 0.64 -10.09 -0.23
CA TYR A 66 0.14 -8.73 -0.42
C TYR A 66 1.15 -7.65 -0.06
N TYR A 67 2.39 -8.02 0.30
CA TYR A 67 3.44 -7.08 0.69
C TYR A 67 3.61 -5.92 -0.30
N LYS A 68 3.64 -6.21 -1.61
CA LYS A 68 3.77 -5.16 -2.64
C LYS A 68 2.57 -4.22 -2.68
N ALA A 69 1.35 -4.72 -2.52
CA ALA A 69 0.17 -3.85 -2.53
C ALA A 69 0.18 -2.90 -1.32
N LEU A 70 0.58 -3.40 -0.16
CA LEU A 70 0.67 -2.57 1.04
C LEU A 70 1.86 -1.61 0.99
N LEU A 71 3.00 -2.03 0.42
CA LEU A 71 4.13 -1.14 0.20
C LEU A 71 3.79 -0.03 -0.80
N TYR A 72 2.98 -0.32 -1.82
CA TYR A 72 2.46 0.70 -2.73
C TYR A 72 1.53 1.69 -2.02
N ALA A 73 0.64 1.20 -1.16
CA ALA A 73 -0.35 2.03 -0.47
C ALA A 73 0.26 2.86 0.68
N CYS A 74 1.15 2.26 1.47
CA CYS A 74 1.70 2.87 2.68
C CYS A 74 3.07 3.50 2.47
N GLY A 75 3.91 2.94 1.59
CA GLY A 75 5.29 3.39 1.41
C GLY A 75 6.06 3.50 2.73
N ASN A 76 6.67 4.66 2.94
CA ASN A 76 7.41 5.03 4.15
C ASN A 76 6.54 5.82 5.16
N ALA A 77 5.20 5.71 5.09
CA ALA A 77 4.33 6.39 6.04
C ALA A 77 4.61 5.92 7.47
N LEU A 78 4.58 6.88 8.40
CA LEU A 78 4.80 6.66 9.82
C LEU A 78 3.50 6.86 10.61
N VAL A 79 3.37 6.14 11.70
CA VAL A 79 2.35 6.35 12.74
C VAL A 79 3.04 6.74 14.04
N CYS A 80 2.45 7.68 14.76
CA CYS A 80 2.90 8.21 16.05
C CYS A 80 1.69 8.49 16.96
N ASP A 81 1.93 8.88 18.20
CA ASP A 81 0.89 8.96 19.23
C ASP A 81 0.01 10.22 19.14
N ASN A 82 0.58 11.36 18.73
CA ASN A 82 -0.09 12.67 18.71
C ASN A 82 0.44 13.57 17.58
N ASP A 83 -0.23 14.70 17.36
CA ASP A 83 0.11 15.61 16.26
C ASP A 83 1.40 16.41 16.49
N ASP A 84 1.80 16.65 17.75
CA ASP A 84 3.08 17.29 18.08
C ASP A 84 4.27 16.40 17.66
N ASP A 85 4.19 15.09 17.92
CA ASP A 85 5.18 14.12 17.46
C ASP A 85 5.24 14.06 15.94
N ALA A 86 4.08 14.08 15.26
CA ALA A 86 4.01 14.08 13.80
C ALA A 86 4.71 15.31 13.17
N ARG A 87 4.63 16.48 13.81
CA ARG A 87 5.26 17.72 13.31
C ARG A 87 6.78 17.75 13.48
N ARG A 88 7.35 16.89 14.33
CA ARG A 88 8.79 16.82 14.61
C ARG A 88 9.55 15.86 13.69
N LEU A 89 8.83 15.03 12.93
CA LEU A 89 9.34 14.05 11.95
C LEU A 89 9.56 14.68 10.57
#